data_AF-M7T9F8-F1
#
_entry.id   AF-M7T9F8-F1
#
_cell.length_a   1.000
_cell.length_b   1.000
_cell.length_c   1.000
_cell.angle_alpha   90.00
_cell.angle_beta   90.00
_cell.angle_gamma   90.00
#
_symmetry.space_group_name_H-M   'P 1'
#
loop_
_entity.id
_entity.type
_entity.pdbx_description
1 polymer ?
#
loop_
_entity_poly.entity_id
_entity_poly.type
_entity_poly.pdbx_seq_one_letter_code
_entity_poly.pdbx_strand_id
1 'polypeptide(L)'
;MDPHIKPIRSAQIPMISDLQARFIKQLDDDATYMDLFVIIEKMAQDLLNQDKVPCREMIRAVEGDLEEKEMRLLLHSIPRPVLRSLVMRTLAYDFWEKDTERRRNMLYDFEGPGVYVMSLSIEGRHGEGWSIEENNQLLTALMHYGKAIEACEKRDVTDDWGNSQFDDETIKSLNVAMKIDKQYAESDVWDGETYPMPRFASTSNTDKSKHVKELFHLLETSRNVAGWDRNANSLQSVCMVGNSDDVEKQKQSHSLIGSLTNTPHTWGLLVSCLRYIGLEPEETCIPICKSWKPEHTNQAEILITILSGSLISVGGLNVHQLGLKPGSNPPPDKVFEQCRKHVWLNRGWFKDNLEHTLMKAPGYSETQKTIADIFQLTMEDIKKMAMEEEESRNLVVSSKLALEREIENTEEECDKAEEALKYAKEVSDEYELLKGLFF
;
A
#
# COMPACT_ATOMS: atom_id res chain seq x y z
N MET A 1 15.57 -9.01 4.33
CA MET A 1 14.87 -10.11 5.01
C MET A 1 15.83 -11.04 5.68
N ASP A 2 15.77 -10.98 7.00
CA ASP A 2 16.47 -11.85 7.91
C ASP A 2 15.59 -13.09 8.19
N PRO A 3 15.91 -14.28 7.63
CA PRO A 3 15.18 -15.50 7.92
C PRO A 3 15.29 -15.92 9.41
N HIS A 4 16.10 -15.22 10.22
CA HIS A 4 16.30 -15.53 11.62
C HIS A 4 15.19 -14.98 12.54
N ILE A 5 14.33 -14.06 12.07
CA ILE A 5 13.18 -13.60 12.87
C ILE A 5 12.15 -14.73 12.94
N LYS A 6 12.00 -15.32 14.12
CA LYS A 6 11.04 -16.40 14.37
C LYS A 6 9.62 -15.84 14.48
N PRO A 7 8.60 -16.56 13.96
CA PRO A 7 7.20 -16.15 14.08
C PRO A 7 6.65 -16.45 15.48
N ILE A 8 7.18 -15.79 16.50
CA ILE A 8 6.80 -15.98 17.91
C ILE A 8 6.46 -14.63 18.52
N ARG A 9 5.36 -14.58 19.29
CA ARG A 9 4.95 -13.36 19.99
C ARG A 9 6.05 -12.89 20.95
N SER A 10 6.44 -11.64 20.78
CA SER A 10 7.50 -10.98 21.56
C SER A 10 7.29 -9.46 21.51
N ALA A 11 8.10 -8.70 22.26
CA ALA A 11 8.11 -7.23 22.18
C ALA A 11 8.32 -6.73 20.73
N GLN A 12 9.13 -7.47 19.97
CA GLN A 12 9.44 -7.14 18.57
C GLN A 12 8.32 -7.54 17.59
N ILE A 13 7.59 -8.64 17.86
CA ILE A 13 6.50 -9.16 17.03
C ILE A 13 5.23 -9.36 17.90
N PRO A 14 4.57 -8.28 18.35
CA PRO A 14 3.48 -8.33 19.33
C PRO A 14 2.17 -8.98 18.83
N MET A 15 1.87 -8.87 17.53
CA MET A 15 0.56 -9.10 16.92
C MET A 15 0.45 -10.37 16.06
N ILE A 16 1.39 -11.31 16.15
CA ILE A 16 1.30 -12.55 15.36
C ILE A 16 0.35 -13.57 15.99
N SER A 17 -0.61 -14.08 15.20
CA SER A 17 -1.52 -15.16 15.61
C SER A 17 -0.91 -16.55 15.40
N ASP A 18 -1.51 -17.58 15.99
CA ASP A 18 -1.06 -18.97 15.81
C ASP A 18 -1.18 -19.43 14.35
N LEU A 19 -2.24 -19.03 13.65
CA LEU A 19 -2.40 -19.33 12.22
C LEU A 19 -1.37 -18.61 11.36
N GLN A 20 -1.07 -17.33 11.65
CA GLN A 20 -0.01 -16.61 10.96
C GLN A 20 1.36 -17.25 11.23
N ALA A 21 1.65 -17.63 12.47
CA ALA A 21 2.90 -18.31 12.80
C ALA A 21 3.03 -19.66 12.09
N ARG A 22 1.92 -20.41 12.00
CA ARG A 22 1.85 -21.66 11.23
C ARG A 22 2.05 -21.42 9.72
N PHE A 23 1.45 -20.37 9.17
CA PHE A 23 1.61 -19.97 7.77
C PHE A 23 3.09 -19.71 7.48
N ILE A 24 3.72 -18.89 8.32
CA ILE A 24 5.12 -18.52 8.19
C ILE A 24 6.04 -19.74 8.28
N LYS A 25 5.77 -20.65 9.23
CA LYS A 25 6.54 -21.89 9.36
C LYS A 25 6.43 -22.76 8.10
N GLN A 26 5.23 -22.94 7.54
CA GLN A 26 5.05 -23.71 6.30
C GLN A 26 5.71 -23.03 5.11
N LEU A 27 5.67 -21.69 5.05
CA LEU A 27 6.38 -20.92 4.03
C LEU A 27 7.90 -21.15 4.13
N ASP A 28 8.47 -21.20 5.34
CA ASP A 28 9.90 -21.49 5.56
C ASP A 28 10.26 -22.95 5.26
N ASP A 29 9.35 -23.88 5.55
CA ASP A 29 9.48 -25.31 5.23
C ASP A 29 9.19 -25.60 3.74
N ASP A 30 9.22 -24.55 2.91
CA ASP A 30 9.08 -24.61 1.45
C ASP A 30 7.75 -25.22 0.97
N ALA A 31 6.66 -25.01 1.71
CA ALA A 31 5.31 -25.43 1.32
C ALA A 31 4.86 -24.71 0.02
N THR A 32 3.99 -25.37 -0.74
CA THR A 32 3.43 -24.80 -1.97
C THR A 32 2.44 -23.69 -1.63
N TYR A 33 2.18 -22.80 -2.58
CA TYR A 33 1.16 -21.75 -2.42
C TYR A 33 -0.24 -22.32 -2.18
N MET A 34 -0.48 -23.56 -2.62
CA MET A 34 -1.74 -24.27 -2.39
C MET A 34 -1.90 -24.72 -0.95
N ASP A 35 -0.84 -25.27 -0.36
CA ASP A 35 -0.83 -25.63 1.06
C ASP A 35 -1.01 -24.40 1.94
N LEU A 36 -0.37 -23.29 1.56
CA LEU A 36 -0.49 -22.01 2.26
C LEU A 36 -1.92 -21.45 2.18
N PHE A 37 -2.59 -21.58 1.04
CA PHE A 37 -3.95 -21.06 0.88
C PHE A 37 -4.97 -21.75 1.80
N VAL A 38 -4.79 -23.04 2.11
CA VAL A 38 -5.63 -23.74 3.11
C VAL A 38 -5.54 -23.10 4.50
N ILE A 39 -4.42 -22.45 4.82
CA ILE A 39 -4.28 -21.68 6.07
C ILE A 39 -4.98 -20.33 5.94
N ILE A 40 -4.93 -19.69 4.77
CA ILE A 40 -5.63 -18.44 4.50
C ILE A 40 -7.15 -18.62 4.66
N GLU A 41 -7.72 -19.72 4.15
CA GLU A 41 -9.12 -20.08 4.36
C GLU A 41 -9.47 -20.11 5.86
N LYS A 42 -8.61 -20.73 6.68
CA LYS A 42 -8.79 -20.75 8.14
C LYS A 42 -8.64 -19.38 8.77
N MET A 43 -7.69 -18.57 8.31
CA MET A 43 -7.53 -17.18 8.77
C MET A 43 -8.75 -16.33 8.42
N ALA A 44 -9.38 -16.57 7.26
CA ALA A 44 -10.63 -15.93 6.89
C ALA A 44 -11.77 -16.36 7.81
N GLN A 45 -11.90 -17.65 8.11
CA GLN A 45 -12.90 -18.15 9.06
C GLN A 45 -12.74 -17.56 10.48
N ASP A 46 -11.50 -17.37 10.94
CA ASP A 46 -11.24 -16.76 12.23
C ASP A 46 -11.79 -15.32 12.33
N LEU A 47 -12.03 -14.64 11.19
CA LEU A 47 -12.70 -13.34 11.17
C LEU A 47 -14.18 -13.40 11.57
N LEU A 48 -14.81 -14.58 11.60
CA LEU A 48 -16.16 -14.74 12.16
C LEU A 48 -16.20 -14.59 13.68
N ASN A 49 -15.05 -14.75 14.34
CA ASN A 49 -14.95 -14.68 15.80
C ASN A 49 -14.88 -13.24 16.32
N GLN A 50 -14.76 -12.24 15.44
CA GLN A 50 -14.84 -10.82 15.81
C GLN A 50 -16.18 -10.22 15.37
N ASP A 51 -16.64 -9.22 16.12
CA ASP A 51 -17.97 -8.59 15.96
C ASP A 51 -17.90 -7.11 15.55
N LYS A 52 -16.68 -6.58 15.36
CA LYS A 52 -16.44 -5.14 15.17
C LYS A 52 -16.57 -4.69 13.72
N VAL A 53 -16.08 -5.51 12.79
CA VAL A 53 -16.09 -5.27 11.35
C VAL A 53 -16.86 -6.39 10.65
N PRO A 54 -17.89 -6.11 9.84
CA PRO A 54 -18.52 -7.15 9.02
C PRO A 54 -17.49 -7.77 8.07
N CYS A 55 -17.41 -9.10 8.00
CA CYS A 55 -16.44 -9.81 7.13
C CYS A 55 -17.08 -10.89 6.24
N ARG A 56 -18.41 -10.96 6.17
CA ARG A 56 -19.12 -12.07 5.50
C ARG A 56 -18.77 -12.18 4.01
N GLU A 57 -18.71 -11.05 3.29
CA GLU A 57 -18.37 -11.12 1.86
C GLU A 57 -16.89 -11.43 1.63
N MET A 58 -16.00 -11.01 2.54
CA MET A 58 -14.58 -11.39 2.46
C MET A 58 -14.42 -12.91 2.56
N ILE A 59 -15.12 -13.51 3.53
CA ILE A 59 -15.11 -14.96 3.75
C ILE A 59 -15.69 -15.69 2.54
N ARG A 60 -16.86 -15.24 2.07
CA ARG A 60 -17.52 -15.82 0.89
C ARG A 60 -16.64 -15.75 -0.35
N ALA A 61 -15.89 -14.67 -0.54
CA ALA A 61 -14.98 -14.53 -1.68
C ALA A 61 -13.77 -15.47 -1.59
N VAL A 62 -13.32 -15.85 -0.40
CA VAL A 62 -12.25 -16.84 -0.21
C VAL A 62 -12.77 -18.26 -0.41
N GLU A 63 -14.02 -18.54 -0.05
CA GLU A 63 -14.67 -19.85 -0.16
C GLU A 63 -15.38 -20.10 -1.50
N GLY A 64 -15.50 -19.10 -2.37
CA GLY A 64 -16.24 -19.19 -3.62
C GLY A 64 -15.41 -19.81 -4.74
N ASP A 65 -15.93 -20.83 -5.43
CA ASP A 65 -15.19 -21.62 -6.43
C ASP A 65 -14.45 -20.80 -7.51
N LEU A 66 -15.02 -19.68 -7.97
CA LEU A 66 -14.41 -18.84 -9.02
C LEU A 66 -13.43 -17.83 -8.42
N GLU A 67 -13.85 -17.10 -7.38
CA GLU A 67 -13.07 -16.10 -6.69
C GLU A 67 -11.83 -16.71 -6.02
N GLU A 68 -11.96 -17.92 -5.48
CA GLU A 68 -10.89 -18.70 -4.89
C GLU A 68 -9.76 -18.97 -5.91
N LYS A 69 -10.11 -19.35 -7.15
CA LYS A 69 -9.13 -19.61 -8.21
C LYS A 69 -8.32 -18.37 -8.54
N GLU A 70 -8.98 -17.23 -8.69
CA GLU A 70 -8.30 -15.96 -8.98
C GLU A 70 -7.47 -15.50 -7.78
N MET A 71 -7.97 -15.64 -6.54
CA MET A 71 -7.18 -15.35 -5.33
C MET A 71 -5.93 -16.24 -5.21
N ARG A 72 -6.01 -17.53 -5.57
CA ARG A 72 -4.85 -18.42 -5.62
C ARG A 72 -3.82 -17.92 -6.63
N LEU A 73 -4.23 -17.45 -7.81
CA LEU A 73 -3.31 -16.84 -8.78
C LEU A 73 -2.68 -15.55 -8.25
N LEU A 74 -3.49 -14.68 -7.64
CA LEU A 74 -3.00 -13.46 -7.01
C LEU A 74 -1.99 -13.76 -5.91
N LEU A 75 -2.20 -14.81 -5.11
CA LEU A 75 -1.24 -15.25 -4.11
C LEU A 75 0.11 -15.64 -4.74
N HIS A 76 0.11 -16.40 -5.85
CA HIS A 76 1.34 -16.76 -6.57
C HIS A 76 2.09 -15.53 -7.11
N SER A 77 1.42 -14.40 -7.33
CA SER A 77 2.05 -13.16 -7.78
C SER A 77 2.88 -12.46 -6.69
N ILE A 78 2.77 -12.89 -5.42
CA ILE A 78 3.49 -12.29 -4.30
C ILE A 78 4.78 -13.10 -4.07
N PRO A 79 5.98 -12.49 -4.14
CA PRO A 79 7.22 -13.19 -3.81
C PRO A 79 7.20 -13.75 -2.40
N ARG A 80 7.72 -14.97 -2.20
CA ARG A 80 7.79 -15.61 -0.87
C ARG A 80 8.40 -14.72 0.21
N PRO A 81 9.49 -13.96 -0.05
CA PRO A 81 10.01 -13.01 0.93
C PRO A 81 8.96 -11.95 1.29
N VAL A 82 8.34 -11.28 0.31
CA VAL A 82 7.32 -10.25 0.56
C VAL A 82 6.14 -10.83 1.32
N LEU A 83 5.71 -12.04 0.96
CA LEU A 83 4.62 -12.76 1.63
C LEU A 83 4.95 -13.06 3.10
N ARG A 84 6.19 -13.46 3.40
CA ARG A 84 6.69 -13.61 4.78
C ARG A 84 6.55 -12.30 5.55
N SER A 85 7.13 -11.21 5.04
CA SER A 85 7.09 -9.90 5.71
C SER A 85 5.68 -9.34 5.86
N LEU A 86 4.81 -9.59 4.88
CA LEU A 86 3.40 -9.20 4.90
C LEU A 86 2.66 -9.87 6.07
N VAL A 87 2.77 -11.19 6.19
CA VAL A 87 2.09 -11.96 7.25
C VAL A 87 2.70 -11.68 8.62
N MET A 88 4.02 -11.47 8.69
CA MET A 88 4.70 -11.01 9.91
C MET A 88 4.38 -9.54 10.25
N ARG A 89 3.83 -8.75 9.32
CA ARG A 89 3.68 -7.28 9.37
C ARG A 89 4.99 -6.53 9.66
N THR A 90 6.08 -7.02 9.09
CA THR A 90 7.44 -6.43 9.20
C THR A 90 7.83 -5.68 7.93
N LEU A 91 6.87 -5.32 7.08
CA LEU A 91 7.15 -4.69 5.78
C LEU A 91 7.96 -3.40 5.89
N ALA A 92 7.64 -2.52 6.85
CA ALA A 92 8.39 -1.28 7.07
C ALA A 92 9.85 -1.59 7.42
N TYR A 93 10.08 -2.56 8.32
CA TYR A 93 11.42 -2.99 8.73
C TYR A 93 12.17 -3.71 7.60
N ASP A 94 11.56 -4.68 6.92
CA ASP A 94 12.24 -5.47 5.89
C ASP A 94 12.57 -4.69 4.62
N PHE A 95 11.85 -3.60 4.36
CA PHE A 95 11.95 -2.78 3.16
C PHE A 95 12.22 -1.29 3.47
N TRP A 96 12.79 -0.99 4.64
CA TRP A 96 13.08 0.40 5.06
C TRP A 96 14.05 1.08 4.09
N GLU A 97 15.08 0.36 3.63
CA GLU A 97 16.05 0.89 2.67
C GLU A 97 15.36 1.18 1.34
N LYS A 98 15.27 2.47 1.02
CA LYS A 98 14.79 2.96 -0.27
C LYS A 98 15.88 2.67 -1.31
N ASP A 99 15.46 2.30 -2.52
CA ASP A 99 16.32 2.21 -3.72
C ASP A 99 17.40 1.13 -3.78
N THR A 100 17.30 0.08 -2.97
CA THR A 100 18.14 -1.10 -3.19
C THR A 100 17.67 -1.88 -4.43
N GLU A 101 18.62 -2.40 -5.21
CA GLU A 101 18.32 -3.29 -6.33
C GLU A 101 17.49 -4.50 -5.88
N ARG A 102 17.81 -5.02 -4.68
CA ARG A 102 17.03 -6.08 -4.02
C ARG A 102 15.56 -5.69 -3.88
N ARG A 103 15.25 -4.48 -3.41
CA ARG A 103 13.87 -3.99 -3.27
C ARG A 103 13.18 -3.89 -4.64
N ARG A 104 13.86 -3.33 -5.65
CA ARG A 104 13.31 -3.24 -7.03
C ARG A 104 13.02 -4.60 -7.64
N ASN A 105 13.81 -5.61 -7.29
CA ASN A 105 13.65 -6.99 -7.75
C ASN A 105 12.71 -7.83 -6.86
N MET A 106 12.13 -7.26 -5.80
CA MET A 106 11.17 -7.98 -4.94
C MET A 106 9.81 -7.31 -4.89
N LEU A 107 9.70 -6.03 -5.26
CA LEU A 107 8.44 -5.30 -5.19
C LEU A 107 7.96 -4.92 -6.59
N TYR A 108 6.64 -4.77 -6.71
CA TYR A 108 6.04 -4.11 -7.86
C TYR A 108 6.44 -2.63 -7.90
N ASP A 109 6.33 -2.01 -9.08
CA ASP A 109 6.29 -0.55 -9.16
C ASP A 109 4.89 -0.03 -8.76
N PHE A 110 4.75 1.28 -8.68
CA PHE A 110 3.51 1.95 -8.30
C PHE A 110 2.57 2.25 -9.48
N GLU A 111 2.93 1.85 -10.71
CA GLU A 111 2.15 2.21 -11.89
C GLU A 111 0.90 1.34 -12.04
N GLY A 112 -0.23 1.95 -12.38
CA GLY A 112 -1.48 1.23 -12.67
C GLY A 112 -2.21 0.65 -11.43
N PRO A 113 -3.22 -0.19 -11.68
CA PRO A 113 -4.10 -0.70 -10.64
C PRO A 113 -3.46 -1.78 -9.79
N GLY A 114 -3.78 -1.77 -8.50
CA GLY A 114 -3.32 -2.79 -7.58
C GLY A 114 -3.67 -2.53 -6.13
N VAL A 115 -3.06 -3.34 -5.28
CA VAL A 115 -3.21 -3.33 -3.83
C VAL A 115 -1.87 -3.02 -3.20
N TYR A 116 -1.91 -2.12 -2.23
CA TYR A 116 -0.75 -1.66 -1.48
C TYR A 116 -1.00 -1.80 0.02
N VAL A 117 0.10 -1.87 0.76
CA VAL A 117 0.11 -1.82 2.21
C VAL A 117 0.84 -0.56 2.66
N MET A 118 0.17 0.23 3.49
CA MET A 118 0.77 1.33 4.24
C MET A 118 1.15 0.80 5.62
N SER A 119 2.40 1.04 6.03
CA SER A 119 2.91 0.70 7.36
C SER A 119 3.56 1.91 8.00
N LEU A 120 3.54 1.97 9.33
CA LEU A 120 4.17 3.04 10.11
C LEU A 120 5.44 2.54 10.80
N SER A 121 6.49 3.36 10.75
CA SER A 121 7.72 3.23 11.54
C SER A 121 8.05 4.57 12.18
N ILE A 122 9.12 4.62 12.97
CA ILE A 122 9.64 5.86 13.56
C ILE A 122 10.91 6.27 12.82
N GLU A 123 11.01 7.55 12.46
CA GLU A 123 12.17 8.13 11.80
C GLU A 123 13.45 7.85 12.61
N GLY A 124 14.53 7.50 11.93
CA GLY A 124 15.81 7.17 12.55
C GLY A 124 15.87 5.78 13.19
N ARG A 125 14.80 4.96 13.11
CA ARG A 125 14.78 3.58 13.61
C ARG A 125 14.76 2.51 12.51
N HIS A 126 15.16 2.85 11.28
CA HIS A 126 15.33 1.89 10.18
C HIS A 126 14.11 0.96 9.97
N GLY A 127 12.91 1.55 9.94
CA GLY A 127 11.66 0.81 9.75
C GLY A 127 11.09 0.14 11.00
N GLU A 128 11.76 0.23 12.16
CA GLU A 128 11.19 -0.18 13.43
C GLU A 128 10.11 0.81 13.90
N GLY A 129 9.12 0.30 14.63
CA GLY A 129 8.07 1.07 15.27
C GLY A 129 8.47 1.57 16.66
N TRP A 130 7.44 1.74 17.49
CA TRP A 130 7.59 2.21 18.87
C TRP A 130 7.65 1.05 19.86
N SER A 131 8.19 1.36 21.04
CA SER A 131 8.33 0.47 22.20
C SER A 131 7.04 0.36 23.01
N ILE A 132 7.01 -0.54 23.99
CA ILE A 132 5.86 -0.70 24.90
C ILE A 132 5.68 0.56 25.76
N GLU A 133 6.78 1.20 26.18
CA GLU A 133 6.71 2.43 26.95
C GLU A 133 6.04 3.57 26.18
N GLU A 134 6.44 3.76 24.93
CA GLU A 134 5.83 4.72 24.01
C GLU A 134 4.37 4.36 23.70
N ASN A 135 4.06 3.07 23.62
CA ASN A 135 2.68 2.59 23.46
C ASN A 135 1.78 3.01 24.63
N ASN A 136 2.28 3.01 25.86
CA ASN A 136 1.51 3.49 27.02
C ASN A 136 1.21 5.00 26.97
N GLN A 137 2.16 5.79 26.47
CA GLN A 137 1.96 7.22 26.26
C GLN A 137 0.91 7.46 25.16
N LEU A 138 0.99 6.69 24.08
CA LEU A 138 0.01 6.69 23.00
C LEU A 138 -1.40 6.32 23.49
N LEU A 139 -1.53 5.27 24.31
CA LEU A 139 -2.81 4.89 24.92
C LEU A 139 -3.39 6.01 25.79
N THR A 140 -2.55 6.71 26.55
CA THR A 140 -2.97 7.87 27.35
C THR A 140 -3.50 9.00 26.47
N ALA A 141 -2.82 9.29 25.36
CA ALA A 141 -3.28 10.28 24.38
C ALA A 141 -4.63 9.88 23.76
N LEU A 142 -4.77 8.63 23.31
CA LEU A 142 -6.02 8.10 22.73
C LEU A 142 -7.18 8.11 23.73
N MET A 143 -6.93 7.81 25.00
CA MET A 143 -7.95 7.87 26.06
C MET A 143 -8.48 9.31 26.21
N HIS A 144 -7.59 10.31 26.29
CA HIS A 144 -8.00 11.72 26.35
C HIS A 144 -8.74 12.15 25.09
N TYR A 145 -8.27 11.71 23.91
CA TYR A 145 -8.92 12.01 22.64
C TYR A 145 -10.35 11.43 22.57
N GLY A 146 -10.54 10.18 22.99
CA GLY A 146 -11.86 9.54 23.08
C GLY A 146 -12.81 10.28 24.05
N LYS A 147 -12.32 10.65 25.25
CA LYS A 147 -13.09 11.45 26.22
C LYS A 147 -13.51 12.81 25.66
N ALA A 148 -12.65 13.46 24.88
CA ALA A 148 -12.97 14.73 24.23
C ALA A 148 -14.13 14.58 23.22
N ILE A 149 -14.12 13.51 22.41
CA ILE A 149 -15.23 13.22 21.49
C ILE A 149 -16.54 13.02 22.26
N GLU A 150 -16.53 12.19 23.31
CA GLU A 150 -17.72 11.93 24.12
C GLU A 150 -18.28 13.20 24.78
N ALA A 151 -17.40 14.11 25.21
CA ALA A 151 -17.81 15.40 25.78
C ALA A 151 -18.47 16.31 24.73
N CYS A 152 -17.88 16.41 23.53
CA CYS A 152 -18.47 17.18 22.43
C CYS A 152 -19.79 16.57 21.95
N GLU A 153 -19.90 15.25 21.87
CA GLU A 153 -21.13 14.54 21.49
C GLU A 153 -22.26 14.74 22.50
N LYS A 154 -21.96 14.70 23.81
CA LYS A 154 -22.96 15.01 24.85
C LYS A 154 -23.48 16.45 24.74
N ARG A 155 -22.59 17.41 24.48
CA ARG A 155 -22.97 18.81 24.28
C ARG A 155 -23.88 18.99 23.06
N ASP A 156 -23.58 18.32 21.94
CA ASP A 156 -24.41 18.36 20.73
C ASP A 156 -25.84 17.84 20.99
N VAL A 157 -26.03 16.96 21.99
CA VAL A 157 -27.34 16.37 22.32
C VAL A 157 -28.14 17.23 23.29
N THR A 158 -27.51 17.96 24.20
CA THR A 158 -28.21 18.69 25.28
C THR A 158 -28.56 20.14 24.94
N ASP A 159 -28.16 20.65 23.78
CA ASP A 159 -28.27 22.07 23.39
C ASP A 159 -27.67 23.03 24.44
N ASP A 160 -26.75 22.54 25.27
CA ASP A 160 -26.12 23.32 26.32
C ASP A 160 -25.07 24.28 25.73
N TRP A 161 -25.30 25.58 25.93
CA TRP A 161 -24.42 26.63 25.46
C TRP A 161 -23.29 26.90 26.47
N GLY A 162 -22.06 26.52 26.13
CA GLY A 162 -20.83 27.04 26.74
C GLY A 162 -19.95 26.01 27.50
N ASN A 163 -18.67 26.36 27.68
CA ASN A 163 -17.65 25.48 28.29
C ASN A 163 -17.72 25.40 29.82
N SER A 164 -18.58 26.19 30.48
CA SER A 164 -18.65 26.30 31.95
C SER A 164 -19.17 25.05 32.67
N GLN A 165 -19.69 24.07 31.92
CA GLN A 165 -20.22 22.82 32.47
C GLN A 165 -19.20 21.68 32.48
N PHE A 166 -18.03 21.85 31.84
CA PHE A 166 -17.00 20.81 31.82
C PHE A 166 -16.18 20.83 33.11
N ASP A 167 -15.94 19.65 33.67
CA ASP A 167 -14.96 19.50 34.75
C ASP A 167 -13.52 19.66 34.25
N ASP A 168 -12.58 19.84 35.18
CA ASP A 168 -11.16 20.04 34.87
C ASP A 168 -10.55 18.89 34.04
N GLU A 169 -11.02 17.65 34.23
CA GLU A 169 -10.55 16.49 33.50
C GLU A 169 -11.02 16.49 32.04
N THR A 170 -12.26 16.90 31.82
CA THR A 170 -12.86 17.07 30.50
C THR A 170 -12.16 18.20 29.75
N ILE A 171 -11.94 19.34 30.41
CA ILE A 171 -11.15 20.46 29.85
C ILE A 171 -9.74 20.00 29.49
N LYS A 172 -9.09 19.22 30.35
CA LYS A 172 -7.77 18.63 30.02
C LYS A 172 -7.84 17.75 28.78
N SER A 173 -8.85 16.89 28.67
CA SER A 173 -9.03 15.98 27.53
C SER A 173 -9.28 16.73 26.22
N LEU A 174 -10.13 17.76 26.24
CA LEU A 174 -10.39 18.65 25.11
C LEU A 174 -9.11 19.36 24.64
N ASN A 175 -8.32 19.90 25.58
CA ASN A 175 -7.04 20.53 25.27
C ASN A 175 -6.02 19.55 24.66
N VAL A 176 -5.97 18.30 25.13
CA VAL A 176 -5.12 17.26 24.54
C VAL A 176 -5.57 16.94 23.11
N ALA A 177 -6.88 16.76 22.88
CA ALA A 177 -7.42 16.49 21.55
C ALA A 177 -7.09 17.60 20.55
N MET A 178 -7.24 18.88 20.95
CA MET A 178 -6.84 20.01 20.12
C MET A 178 -5.35 20.02 19.78
N LYS A 179 -4.47 19.64 20.72
CA LYS A 179 -3.02 19.55 20.46
C LYS A 179 -2.69 18.43 19.48
N ILE A 180 -3.44 17.32 19.52
CA ILE A 180 -3.33 16.21 18.57
C ILE A 180 -3.79 16.67 17.17
N ASP A 181 -4.95 17.30 17.06
CA ASP A 181 -5.49 17.75 15.77
C ASP A 181 -4.59 18.80 15.08
N LYS A 182 -3.88 19.61 15.86
CA LYS A 182 -2.94 20.63 15.38
C LYS A 182 -1.63 20.06 14.81
N GLN A 183 -1.32 18.77 14.96
CA GLN A 183 -0.06 18.21 14.45
C GLN A 183 0.06 18.26 12.92
N TYR A 184 -1.08 18.19 12.21
CA TYR A 184 -1.15 18.15 10.74
C TYR A 184 -2.28 19.04 10.18
N ALA A 185 -2.80 19.98 10.95
CA ALA A 185 -3.77 20.96 10.47
C ALA A 185 -3.08 22.31 10.26
N GLU A 186 -3.32 22.93 9.11
CA GLU A 186 -3.06 24.37 8.96
C GLU A 186 -4.01 25.11 9.90
N SER A 187 -3.46 26.02 10.70
CA SER A 187 -4.07 26.52 11.92
C SER A 187 -5.37 27.28 11.68
N ASP A 188 -6.51 26.65 11.96
CA ASP A 188 -7.70 27.40 12.36
C ASP A 188 -7.45 27.93 13.79
N VAL A 189 -7.47 29.26 13.91
CA VAL A 189 -7.34 29.94 15.19
C VAL A 189 -8.62 29.66 15.97
N TRP A 190 -8.52 28.81 16.98
CA TRP A 190 -9.60 28.60 17.94
C TRP A 190 -9.95 29.94 18.61
N ASP A 191 -11.20 30.36 18.47
CA ASP A 191 -11.73 31.62 19.00
C ASP A 191 -11.88 31.65 20.53
N GLY A 192 -11.73 30.50 21.19
CA GLY A 192 -11.83 30.35 22.64
C GLY A 192 -13.27 30.18 23.15
N GLU A 193 -14.28 30.28 22.28
CA GLU A 193 -15.68 30.25 22.69
C GLU A 193 -16.20 28.81 22.80
N THR A 194 -15.88 27.96 21.81
CA THR A 194 -16.40 26.59 21.76
C THR A 194 -15.34 25.60 21.30
N TYR A 195 -15.10 24.53 22.06
CA TYR A 195 -14.24 23.46 21.59
C TYR A 195 -14.85 22.81 20.34
N PRO A 196 -14.12 22.75 19.21
CA PRO A 196 -14.60 22.06 18.02
C PRO A 196 -14.66 20.54 18.28
N MET A 197 -15.48 19.84 17.50
CA MET A 197 -15.46 18.38 17.49
C MET A 197 -14.05 17.91 17.10
N PRO A 198 -13.43 16.96 17.84
CA PRO A 198 -12.15 16.42 17.46
C PRO A 198 -12.17 15.87 16.03
N ARG A 199 -11.17 16.24 15.24
CA ARG A 199 -11.15 16.07 13.77
C ARG A 199 -11.36 14.64 13.31
N PHE A 200 -10.74 13.68 14.00
CA PHE A 200 -10.81 12.24 13.68
C PHE A 200 -12.00 11.51 14.31
N ALA A 201 -12.99 12.25 14.84
CA ALA A 201 -14.25 11.64 15.24
C ALA A 201 -14.89 10.87 14.07
N SER A 202 -15.58 9.77 14.38
CA SER A 202 -16.35 9.03 13.37
C SER A 202 -17.50 9.90 12.85
N THR A 203 -17.89 9.67 11.60
CA THR A 203 -19.07 10.30 10.97
C THR A 203 -20.38 9.66 11.45
N SER A 204 -20.31 8.65 12.32
CA SER A 204 -21.48 8.05 12.97
C SER A 204 -22.30 9.09 13.74
N ASN A 205 -23.61 8.93 13.71
CA ASN A 205 -24.54 9.80 14.43
C ASN A 205 -24.68 9.46 15.92
N THR A 206 -24.27 8.26 16.34
CA THR A 206 -24.58 7.72 17.67
C THR A 206 -23.39 7.14 18.42
N ASP A 207 -22.23 7.05 17.78
CA ASP A 207 -20.97 6.67 18.44
C ASP A 207 -19.80 7.23 17.65
N LYS A 208 -19.59 8.54 17.82
CA LYS A 208 -18.47 9.24 17.18
C LYS A 208 -17.11 8.73 17.68
N SER A 209 -17.07 8.05 18.82
CA SER A 209 -15.85 7.54 19.47
C SER A 209 -15.45 6.11 19.08
N LYS A 210 -16.32 5.36 18.37
CA LYS A 210 -16.16 3.93 18.11
C LYS A 210 -14.75 3.52 17.66
N HIS A 211 -14.27 4.11 16.58
CA HIS A 211 -12.98 3.73 15.98
C HIS A 211 -11.77 4.09 16.89
N VAL A 212 -11.90 5.12 17.73
CA VAL A 212 -10.87 5.49 18.71
C VAL A 212 -10.78 4.43 19.80
N LYS A 213 -11.94 3.94 20.30
CA LYS A 213 -12.00 2.85 21.28
C LYS A 213 -11.43 1.55 20.72
N GLU A 214 -11.72 1.24 19.46
CA GLU A 214 -11.16 0.07 18.78
C GLU A 214 -9.65 0.16 18.61
N LEU A 215 -9.12 1.33 18.23
CA LEU A 215 -7.68 1.57 18.12
C LEU A 215 -6.98 1.46 19.48
N PHE A 216 -7.57 2.06 20.51
CA PHE A 216 -7.08 1.93 21.89
C PHE A 216 -6.99 0.46 22.30
N HIS A 217 -8.06 -0.29 22.13
CA HIS A 217 -8.12 -1.70 22.51
C HIS A 217 -7.11 -2.56 21.73
N LEU A 218 -6.95 -2.31 20.43
CA LEU A 218 -5.94 -2.98 19.60
C LEU A 218 -4.54 -2.78 20.18
N LEU A 219 -4.16 -1.55 20.49
CA LEU A 219 -2.82 -1.23 20.98
C LEU A 219 -2.58 -1.75 22.40
N GLU A 220 -3.62 -1.69 23.25
CA GLU A 220 -3.57 -2.20 24.61
C GLU A 220 -3.36 -3.72 24.64
N THR A 221 -4.20 -4.47 23.90
CA THR A 221 -4.20 -5.93 23.95
C THR A 221 -3.04 -6.58 23.19
N SER A 222 -2.53 -5.91 22.14
CA SER A 222 -1.50 -6.51 21.32
C SER A 222 -0.07 -6.23 21.79
N ARG A 223 0.18 -5.04 22.35
CA ARG A 223 1.56 -4.57 22.62
C ARG A 223 1.92 -4.54 24.11
N ASN A 224 0.96 -4.47 25.02
CA ASN A 224 1.23 -4.39 26.46
C ASN A 224 1.20 -5.76 27.15
N VAL A 225 2.13 -6.64 26.80
CA VAL A 225 2.22 -7.98 27.41
C VAL A 225 3.22 -7.98 28.56
N ALA A 226 2.82 -8.50 29.72
CA ALA A 226 3.66 -8.57 30.91
C ALA A 226 4.91 -9.45 30.69
N GLY A 227 6.05 -8.99 31.20
CA GLY A 227 7.33 -9.71 31.13
C GLY A 227 8.14 -9.48 29.85
N TRP A 228 7.61 -8.75 28.88
CA TRP A 228 8.36 -8.32 27.70
C TRP A 228 9.23 -7.08 28.01
N ASP A 229 10.34 -6.94 27.29
CA ASP A 229 11.18 -5.74 27.40
C ASP A 229 10.39 -4.51 26.95
N ARG A 230 10.24 -3.56 27.86
CA ARG A 230 9.42 -2.36 27.64
C ARG A 230 10.07 -1.35 26.70
N ASN A 231 11.39 -1.43 26.54
CA ASN A 231 12.17 -0.49 25.73
C ASN A 231 12.52 -1.06 24.35
N ALA A 232 12.27 -2.34 24.11
CA ALA A 232 12.49 -2.94 22.81
C ALA A 232 11.53 -2.32 21.78
N ASN A 233 12.09 -1.83 20.67
CA ASN A 233 11.29 -1.36 19.55
C ASN A 233 10.63 -2.55 18.85
N SER A 234 9.41 -2.32 18.39
CA SER A 234 8.67 -3.29 17.60
C SER A 234 9.21 -3.35 16.17
N LEU A 235 9.59 -4.53 15.68
CA LEU A 235 9.83 -4.75 14.25
C LEU A 235 8.52 -4.79 13.46
N GLN A 236 7.44 -5.15 14.15
CA GLN A 236 6.12 -5.23 13.58
C GLN A 236 5.43 -3.86 13.56
N SER A 237 4.90 -3.47 12.41
CA SER A 237 4.13 -2.24 12.28
C SER A 237 2.64 -2.54 12.29
N VAL A 238 1.83 -1.60 12.79
CA VAL A 238 0.43 -1.57 12.38
C VAL A 238 0.37 -1.19 10.91
N CYS A 239 -0.55 -1.77 10.19
CA CYS A 239 -0.67 -1.53 8.76
C CYS A 239 -2.12 -1.31 8.33
N MET A 240 -2.24 -0.75 7.14
CA MET A 240 -3.49 -0.57 6.43
C MET A 240 -3.33 -1.11 5.02
N VAL A 241 -4.32 -1.84 4.55
CA VAL A 241 -4.44 -2.27 3.16
C VAL A 241 -5.34 -1.30 2.44
N GLY A 242 -4.95 -0.92 1.23
CA GLY A 242 -5.82 -0.20 0.32
C GLY A 242 -5.63 -0.68 -1.10
N ASN A 243 -6.64 -0.45 -1.93
CA ASN A 243 -6.55 -0.63 -3.36
C ASN A 243 -6.63 0.72 -4.10
N SER A 244 -6.15 0.74 -5.33
CA SER A 244 -6.27 1.92 -6.21
C SER A 244 -6.22 1.49 -7.67
N ASP A 245 -6.80 2.33 -8.52
CA ASP A 245 -6.63 2.24 -9.98
C ASP A 245 -5.29 2.85 -10.42
N ASP A 246 -4.68 3.65 -9.54
CA ASP A 246 -3.35 4.26 -9.65
C ASP A 246 -2.73 4.31 -8.24
N VAL A 247 -1.83 3.38 -7.95
CA VAL A 247 -1.24 3.26 -6.61
C VAL A 247 -0.34 4.45 -6.29
N GLU A 248 0.40 5.00 -7.26
CA GLU A 248 1.28 6.15 -7.03
C GLU A 248 0.49 7.39 -6.61
N LYS A 249 -0.62 7.67 -7.30
CA LYS A 249 -1.50 8.78 -6.91
C LYS A 249 -2.05 8.59 -5.48
N GLN A 250 -2.47 7.37 -5.14
CA GLN A 250 -3.08 7.10 -3.84
C GLN A 250 -2.05 7.14 -2.69
N LYS A 251 -0.81 6.74 -2.94
CA LYS A 251 0.31 6.87 -1.98
C LYS A 251 0.50 8.33 -1.56
N GLN A 252 0.38 9.29 -2.48
CA GLN A 252 0.50 10.72 -2.16
C GLN A 252 -0.57 11.18 -1.17
N SER A 253 -1.79 10.63 -1.25
CA SER A 253 -2.89 10.93 -0.31
C SER A 253 -2.62 10.50 1.13
N HIS A 254 -1.70 9.55 1.33
CA HIS A 254 -1.31 9.06 2.65
C HIS A 254 0.02 9.62 3.14
N SER A 255 0.65 10.50 2.36
CA SER A 255 1.95 11.04 2.73
C SER A 255 1.85 11.95 3.96
N LEU A 256 2.81 11.82 4.87
CA LEU A 256 2.90 12.58 6.12
C LEU A 256 3.42 14.02 5.92
N ILE A 257 3.49 14.49 4.68
CA ILE A 257 3.85 15.86 4.34
C ILE A 257 2.59 16.76 4.32
N GLY A 258 1.40 16.18 4.10
CA GLY A 258 0.15 16.92 3.92
C GLY A 258 -0.73 17.01 5.15
N SER A 259 -1.92 17.57 4.95
CA SER A 259 -2.88 17.83 6.04
C SER A 259 -3.56 16.58 6.58
N LEU A 260 -3.32 15.37 6.04
CA LEU A 260 -4.00 14.12 6.39
C LEU A 260 -5.54 14.13 6.18
N THR A 261 -6.10 15.03 5.38
CA THR A 261 -7.57 15.11 5.19
C THR A 261 -8.14 13.95 4.40
N ASN A 262 -7.35 13.35 3.51
CA ASN A 262 -7.76 12.25 2.63
C ASN A 262 -7.34 10.86 3.14
N THR A 263 -6.84 10.77 4.37
CA THR A 263 -6.42 9.49 4.97
C THR A 263 -7.52 8.96 5.92
N PRO A 264 -7.65 7.64 6.09
CA PRO A 264 -8.59 7.08 7.06
C PRO A 264 -8.38 7.62 8.47
N HIS A 265 -9.48 7.85 9.19
CA HIS A 265 -9.44 8.56 10.48
C HIS A 265 -8.52 7.90 11.51
N THR A 266 -8.48 6.57 11.55
CA THR A 266 -7.62 5.79 12.45
C THR A 266 -6.14 5.94 12.12
N TRP A 267 -5.79 6.03 10.84
CA TRP A 267 -4.43 6.32 10.39
C TRP A 267 -4.02 7.74 10.81
N GLY A 268 -4.85 8.74 10.46
CA GLY A 268 -4.56 10.14 10.78
C GLY A 268 -4.46 10.41 12.28
N LEU A 269 -5.35 9.81 13.08
CA LEU A 269 -5.32 9.91 14.54
C LEU A 269 -4.06 9.29 15.12
N LEU A 270 -3.70 8.08 14.70
CA LEU A 270 -2.52 7.39 15.22
C LEU A 270 -1.25 8.19 14.96
N VAL A 271 -1.05 8.65 13.72
CA VAL A 271 0.11 9.46 13.33
C VAL A 271 0.16 10.77 14.14
N SER A 272 -0.99 11.44 14.29
CA SER A 272 -1.08 12.67 15.08
C SER A 272 -0.77 12.43 16.57
N CYS A 273 -1.20 11.30 17.12
CA CYS A 273 -0.87 10.93 18.50
C CYS A 273 0.63 10.59 18.67
N LEU A 274 1.25 9.91 17.70
CA LEU A 274 2.69 9.62 17.71
C LEU A 274 3.51 10.93 17.75
N ARG A 275 3.17 11.90 16.90
CA ARG A 275 3.78 13.24 16.95
C ARG A 275 3.54 13.97 18.27
N TYR A 276 2.31 13.90 18.78
CA TYR A 276 1.97 14.52 20.05
C TYR A 276 2.82 14.02 21.22
N ILE A 277 3.18 12.72 21.23
CA ILE A 277 4.07 12.15 22.26
C ILE A 277 5.57 12.33 21.95
N GLY A 278 5.92 13.08 20.91
CA GLY A 278 7.29 13.42 20.56
C GLY A 278 8.02 12.40 19.67
N LEU A 279 7.29 11.51 19.00
CA LEU A 279 7.85 10.62 17.98
C LEU A 279 7.63 11.18 16.58
N GLU A 280 8.59 10.96 15.68
CA GLU A 280 8.42 11.32 14.27
C GLU A 280 8.02 10.07 13.47
N PRO A 281 6.74 9.91 13.11
CA PRO A 281 6.30 8.79 12.30
C PRO A 281 6.81 8.91 10.85
N GLU A 282 7.19 7.78 10.27
CA GLU A 282 7.53 7.63 8.86
C GLU A 282 6.56 6.60 8.23
N GLU A 283 6.03 6.93 7.04
CA GLU A 283 5.20 6.03 6.25
C GLU A 283 6.01 5.20 5.27
N THR A 284 5.70 3.91 5.19
CA THR A 284 6.20 3.01 4.14
C THR A 284 5.01 2.48 3.34
N CYS A 285 4.97 2.80 2.05
CA CYS A 285 4.01 2.25 1.09
C CYS A 285 4.67 1.15 0.26
N ILE A 286 4.08 -0.05 0.26
CA ILE A 286 4.56 -1.20 -0.51
C ILE A 286 3.44 -1.70 -1.44
N PRO A 287 3.62 -1.66 -2.77
CA PRO A 287 2.69 -2.30 -3.70
C PRO A 287 2.89 -3.82 -3.63
N ILE A 288 1.87 -4.53 -3.15
CA ILE A 288 1.95 -5.97 -2.86
C ILE A 288 1.50 -6.80 -4.05
N CYS A 289 0.48 -6.34 -4.78
CA CYS A 289 -0.11 -7.08 -5.87
C CYS A 289 -0.62 -6.10 -6.94
N LYS A 290 -0.28 -6.33 -8.20
CA LYS A 290 -0.89 -5.63 -9.34
C LYS A 290 -2.14 -6.36 -9.79
N SER A 291 -3.14 -5.60 -10.25
CA SER A 291 -4.37 -6.16 -10.78
C SER A 291 -4.31 -6.16 -12.30
N TRP A 292 -4.56 -7.31 -12.92
CA TRP A 292 -4.58 -7.46 -14.38
C TRP A 292 -5.94 -7.92 -14.92
N LYS A 293 -6.94 -7.96 -14.06
CA LYS A 293 -8.36 -8.02 -14.39
C LYS A 293 -9.13 -7.06 -13.47
N PRO A 294 -10.32 -6.56 -13.88
CA PRO A 294 -11.12 -5.67 -13.05
C PRO A 294 -11.45 -6.24 -11.66
N GLU A 295 -11.80 -7.53 -11.58
CA GLU A 295 -12.16 -8.23 -10.34
C GLU A 295 -10.98 -8.46 -9.40
N HIS A 296 -9.75 -8.46 -9.93
CA HIS A 296 -8.54 -8.73 -9.14
C HIS A 296 -8.27 -7.66 -8.09
N THR A 297 -8.68 -6.42 -8.33
CA THR A 297 -8.45 -5.31 -7.38
C THR A 297 -9.13 -5.59 -6.04
N ASN A 298 -10.40 -6.04 -6.07
CA ASN A 298 -11.16 -6.36 -4.86
C ASN A 298 -10.68 -7.68 -4.24
N GLN A 299 -10.43 -8.71 -5.06
CA GLN A 299 -9.98 -10.02 -4.57
C GLN A 299 -8.59 -9.94 -3.92
N ALA A 300 -7.66 -9.22 -4.53
CA ALA A 300 -6.35 -8.96 -3.94
C ALA A 300 -6.48 -8.17 -2.64
N GLU A 301 -7.37 -7.17 -2.58
CA GLU A 301 -7.55 -6.37 -1.37
C GLU A 301 -8.00 -7.25 -0.19
N ILE A 302 -8.96 -8.14 -0.43
CA ILE A 302 -9.42 -9.13 0.56
C ILE A 302 -8.26 -10.05 0.98
N LEU A 303 -7.56 -10.63 0.02
CA LEU A 303 -6.45 -11.56 0.26
C LEU A 303 -5.34 -10.92 1.11
N ILE A 304 -4.88 -9.72 0.73
CA ILE A 304 -3.82 -9.00 1.44
C ILE A 304 -4.32 -8.56 2.83
N THR A 305 -5.59 -8.20 2.98
CA THR A 305 -6.19 -7.87 4.29
C THR A 305 -6.16 -9.04 5.24
N ILE A 306 -6.49 -10.24 4.78
CA ILE A 306 -6.45 -11.46 5.60
C ILE A 306 -5.01 -11.79 5.99
N LEU A 307 -4.10 -11.84 5.01
CA LEU A 307 -2.69 -12.17 5.22
C LEU A 307 -2.02 -11.23 6.21
N SER A 308 -2.20 -9.92 6.00
CA SER A 308 -1.65 -8.89 6.87
C SER A 308 -2.46 -8.70 8.15
N GLY A 309 -3.66 -9.25 8.28
CA GLY A 309 -4.59 -8.96 9.37
C GLY A 309 -4.80 -7.47 9.60
N SER A 310 -4.98 -6.70 8.53
CA SER A 310 -5.02 -5.24 8.59
C SER A 310 -6.32 -4.65 9.14
N LEU A 311 -7.32 -5.47 9.46
CA LEU A 311 -8.53 -5.03 10.14
C LEU A 311 -8.23 -4.56 11.57
N ILE A 312 -8.91 -3.50 12.02
CA ILE A 312 -8.77 -2.96 13.38
C ILE A 312 -9.18 -3.95 14.47
N SER A 313 -10.04 -4.92 14.13
CA SER A 313 -10.45 -5.99 15.02
C SER A 313 -9.40 -7.09 15.20
N VAL A 314 -8.37 -7.12 14.35
CA VAL A 314 -7.33 -8.15 14.34
C VAL A 314 -5.97 -7.56 14.72
N GLY A 315 -5.59 -6.42 14.15
CA GLY A 315 -4.36 -5.73 14.52
C GLY A 315 -3.81 -4.74 13.48
N GLY A 316 -4.63 -4.26 12.54
CA GLY A 316 -4.29 -3.15 11.65
C GLY A 316 -5.23 -1.95 11.82
N LEU A 317 -5.41 -1.17 10.75
CA LEU A 317 -6.10 0.11 10.80
C LEU A 317 -7.34 0.20 9.90
N ASN A 318 -7.66 -0.85 9.13
CA ASN A 318 -8.88 -0.89 8.33
C ASN A 318 -10.11 -1.09 9.24
N VAL A 319 -11.03 -0.12 9.22
CA VAL A 319 -12.27 -0.10 10.05
C VAL A 319 -13.51 -0.60 9.31
N HIS A 320 -13.37 -0.92 8.02
CA HIS A 320 -14.45 -1.37 7.15
C HIS A 320 -14.08 -2.68 6.47
N GLN A 321 -15.12 -3.41 6.03
CA GLN A 321 -14.94 -4.57 5.18
C GLN A 321 -14.30 -4.16 3.85
N LEU A 322 -13.27 -4.88 3.40
CA LEU A 322 -12.59 -4.60 2.14
C LEU A 322 -13.13 -5.46 0.99
N GLY A 323 -12.78 -5.10 -0.24
CA GLY A 323 -13.27 -5.75 -1.46
C GLY A 323 -14.67 -5.32 -1.90
N LEU A 324 -15.19 -4.22 -1.33
CA LEU A 324 -16.52 -3.68 -1.62
C LEU A 324 -16.50 -2.47 -2.54
N LYS A 325 -15.37 -2.13 -3.20
CA LYS A 325 -15.28 -0.92 -4.03
C LYS A 325 -16.43 -0.96 -5.07
N PRO A 326 -17.47 -0.12 -4.91
CA PRO A 326 -18.60 -0.14 -5.82
C PRO A 326 -18.08 0.31 -7.17
N GLY A 327 -18.48 -0.40 -8.24
CA GLY A 327 -17.92 -0.29 -9.59
C GLY A 327 -17.43 1.11 -9.95
N SER A 328 -16.18 1.42 -9.62
CA SER A 328 -15.48 2.56 -10.16
C SER A 328 -15.36 2.30 -11.65
N ASN A 329 -15.32 3.35 -12.47
CA ASN A 329 -14.99 3.19 -13.87
C ASN A 329 -13.62 2.49 -13.92
N PRO A 330 -13.56 1.20 -14.30
CA PRO A 330 -12.30 0.48 -14.26
C PRO A 330 -11.34 1.15 -15.24
N PRO A 331 -10.02 1.08 -15.00
CA PRO A 331 -9.04 1.47 -16.01
C PRO A 331 -9.36 0.84 -17.36
N PRO A 332 -8.99 1.48 -18.48
CA PRO A 332 -9.10 0.86 -19.79
C PRO A 332 -8.37 -0.49 -19.84
N ASP A 333 -8.88 -1.45 -20.62
CA ASP A 333 -8.30 -2.80 -20.74
C ASP A 333 -6.79 -2.81 -21.04
N LYS A 334 -6.31 -1.80 -21.77
CA LYS A 334 -4.88 -1.63 -22.07
C LYS A 334 -4.02 -1.50 -20.82
N VAL A 335 -4.53 -0.87 -19.75
CA VAL A 335 -3.82 -0.72 -18.48
C VAL A 335 -3.72 -2.07 -17.76
N PHE A 336 -4.80 -2.86 -17.76
CA PHE A 336 -4.77 -4.22 -17.23
C PHE A 336 -3.83 -5.13 -18.02
N GLU A 337 -3.78 -4.98 -19.35
CA GLU A 337 -2.84 -5.72 -20.20
C GLU A 337 -1.38 -5.37 -19.89
N GLN A 338 -1.07 -4.11 -19.64
CA GLN A 338 0.27 -3.69 -19.19
C GLN A 338 0.62 -4.29 -17.83
N CYS A 339 -0.34 -4.31 -16.89
CA CYS A 339 -0.15 -4.97 -15.59
C CYS A 339 0.06 -6.48 -15.76
N ARG A 340 -0.69 -7.12 -16.66
CA ARG A 340 -0.52 -8.54 -17.01
C ARG A 340 0.90 -8.80 -17.49
N LYS A 341 1.37 -8.06 -18.48
CA LYS A 341 2.75 -8.15 -18.99
C LYS A 341 3.78 -7.92 -17.89
N HIS A 342 3.56 -6.93 -17.03
CA HIS A 342 4.46 -6.65 -15.92
C HIS A 342 4.57 -7.85 -14.96
N VAL A 343 3.44 -8.42 -14.54
CA VAL A 343 3.43 -9.57 -13.61
C VAL A 343 3.98 -10.83 -14.29
N TRP A 344 3.61 -11.08 -15.55
CA TRP A 344 3.85 -12.36 -16.21
C TRP A 344 5.24 -12.45 -16.87
N LEU A 345 5.76 -11.34 -17.38
CA LEU A 345 7.04 -11.28 -18.10
C LEU A 345 8.15 -10.68 -17.26
N ASN A 346 7.88 -9.52 -16.64
CA ASN A 346 8.93 -8.74 -16.00
C ASN A 346 9.25 -9.25 -14.58
N ARG A 347 8.34 -10.01 -13.98
CA ARG A 347 8.47 -10.53 -12.61
C ARG A 347 8.59 -12.06 -12.61
N GLY A 348 9.82 -12.54 -12.78
CA GLY A 348 10.14 -13.98 -12.89
C GLY A 348 9.61 -14.85 -11.74
N TRP A 349 9.51 -14.28 -10.53
CA TRP A 349 9.00 -15.01 -9.36
C TRP A 349 7.56 -15.51 -9.51
N PHE A 350 6.71 -14.86 -10.32
CA PHE A 350 5.34 -15.35 -10.52
C PHE A 350 5.37 -16.72 -11.21
N LYS A 351 6.17 -16.84 -12.27
CA LYS A 351 6.41 -18.10 -12.97
C LYS A 351 7.07 -19.12 -12.05
N ASP A 352 8.13 -18.73 -11.33
CA ASP A 352 8.85 -19.63 -10.43
C ASP A 352 7.93 -20.20 -9.34
N ASN A 353 7.03 -19.38 -8.78
CA ASN A 353 6.05 -19.79 -7.79
C ASN A 353 5.04 -20.80 -8.36
N LEU A 354 4.56 -20.59 -9.58
CA LEU A 354 3.65 -21.53 -10.25
C LEU A 354 4.35 -22.86 -10.54
N GLU A 355 5.58 -22.82 -11.07
CA GLU A 355 6.39 -24.01 -11.33
C GLU A 355 6.66 -24.79 -10.04
N HIS A 356 6.99 -24.10 -8.94
CA HIS A 356 7.19 -24.71 -7.63
C HIS A 356 5.96 -25.48 -7.16
N THR A 357 4.78 -24.88 -7.23
CA THR A 357 3.51 -25.52 -6.88
C THR A 357 3.26 -26.76 -7.74
N LEU A 358 3.51 -26.70 -9.05
CA LEU A 358 3.32 -27.83 -9.96
C LEU A 358 4.28 -28.98 -9.71
N MET A 359 5.55 -28.69 -9.41
CA MET A 359 6.56 -29.73 -9.17
C MET A 359 6.33 -30.49 -7.85
N LYS A 360 5.85 -29.80 -6.80
CA LYS A 360 5.76 -30.36 -5.44
C LYS A 360 4.46 -31.08 -5.12
N ALA A 361 3.48 -31.05 -6.02
CA ALA A 361 2.17 -31.64 -5.77
C ALA A 361 1.96 -32.90 -6.64
N PRO A 362 2.64 -34.04 -6.37
CA PRO A 362 2.47 -35.26 -7.14
C PRO A 362 1.12 -35.90 -6.81
N GLY A 363 0.08 -35.54 -7.56
CA GLY A 363 -1.22 -36.23 -7.51
C GLY A 363 -2.39 -35.35 -7.94
N TYR A 364 -2.91 -35.63 -9.15
CA TYR A 364 -4.02 -34.94 -9.83
C TYR A 364 -5.24 -34.67 -8.93
N SER A 365 -5.23 -33.57 -8.18
CA SER A 365 -6.46 -32.96 -7.70
C SER A 365 -7.07 -32.08 -8.81
N GLU A 366 -8.37 -31.85 -8.77
CA GLU A 366 -9.07 -30.99 -9.74
C GLU A 366 -8.53 -29.54 -9.69
N THR A 367 -8.08 -29.11 -8.51
CA THR A 367 -7.41 -27.82 -8.32
C THR A 367 -6.04 -27.77 -9.00
N GLN A 368 -5.26 -28.86 -8.98
CA GLN A 368 -4.00 -28.93 -9.72
C GLN A 368 -4.22 -28.94 -11.22
N LYS A 369 -5.26 -29.63 -11.73
CA LYS A 369 -5.62 -29.55 -13.15
C LYS A 369 -5.93 -28.11 -13.53
N THR A 370 -6.73 -27.43 -12.72
CA THR A 370 -7.05 -26.01 -12.94
C THR A 370 -5.78 -25.15 -12.96
N ILE A 371 -4.84 -25.36 -12.04
CA ILE A 371 -3.58 -24.61 -12.01
C ILE A 371 -2.67 -24.99 -13.17
N ALA A 372 -2.62 -26.26 -13.56
CA ALA A 372 -1.86 -26.71 -14.72
C ALA A 372 -2.43 -26.12 -16.02
N ASP A 373 -3.76 -26.07 -16.16
CA ASP A 373 -4.45 -25.46 -17.28
C ASP A 373 -4.20 -23.94 -17.30
N ILE A 374 -4.34 -23.27 -16.16
CA ILE A 374 -4.00 -21.85 -16.03
C ILE A 374 -2.52 -21.64 -16.35
N PHE A 375 -1.62 -22.44 -15.81
CA PHE A 375 -0.18 -22.33 -16.05
C PHE A 375 0.13 -22.54 -17.53
N GLN A 376 -0.45 -23.55 -18.17
CA GLN A 376 -0.24 -23.81 -19.58
C GLN A 376 -0.73 -22.64 -20.44
N LEU A 377 -1.96 -22.16 -20.22
CA LEU A 377 -2.51 -20.98 -20.88
C LEU A 377 -1.65 -19.75 -20.62
N THR A 378 -1.22 -19.54 -19.37
CA THR A 378 -0.36 -18.44 -18.94
C THR A 378 1.00 -18.52 -19.63
N MET A 379 1.58 -19.71 -19.77
CA MET A 379 2.88 -19.91 -20.41
C MET A 379 2.82 -19.74 -21.93
N GLU A 380 1.72 -20.16 -22.56
CA GLU A 380 1.47 -19.88 -23.98
C GLU A 380 1.29 -18.38 -24.23
N ASP A 381 0.50 -17.70 -23.40
CA ASP A 381 0.32 -16.26 -23.42
C ASP A 381 1.64 -15.52 -23.16
N ILE A 382 2.44 -15.94 -22.17
CA ILE A 382 3.77 -15.40 -21.88
C ILE A 382 4.66 -15.49 -23.12
N LYS A 383 4.71 -16.65 -23.76
CA LYS A 383 5.51 -16.84 -24.98
C LYS A 383 5.04 -15.93 -26.10
N LYS A 384 3.72 -15.84 -26.30
CA LYS A 384 3.11 -14.98 -27.31
C LYS A 384 3.43 -13.51 -27.04
N MET A 385 3.24 -13.03 -25.81
CA MET A 385 3.56 -11.65 -25.45
C MET A 385 5.05 -11.34 -25.57
N ALA A 386 5.92 -12.28 -25.20
CA ALA A 386 7.36 -12.12 -25.34
C ALA A 386 7.77 -12.01 -26.81
N MET A 387 7.16 -12.79 -27.71
CA MET A 387 7.36 -12.67 -29.15
C MET A 387 6.86 -11.32 -29.68
N GLU A 388 5.65 -10.89 -29.30
CA GLU A 388 5.09 -9.59 -29.70
C GLU A 388 5.94 -8.40 -29.20
N GLU A 389 6.50 -8.51 -27.98
CA GLU A 389 7.37 -7.49 -27.41
C GLU A 389 8.72 -7.43 -28.15
N GLU A 390 9.29 -8.58 -28.49
CA GLU A 390 10.52 -8.65 -29.28
C GLU A 390 10.32 -8.09 -30.70
N GLU A 391 9.21 -8.43 -31.37
CA GLU A 391 8.83 -7.84 -32.66
C GLU A 391 8.67 -6.32 -32.56
N SER A 392 8.00 -5.84 -31.50
CA SER A 392 7.82 -4.41 -31.25
C SER A 392 9.15 -3.69 -31.00
N ARG A 393 10.06 -4.30 -30.23
CA ARG A 393 11.41 -3.77 -29.99
C ARG A 393 12.20 -3.67 -31.31
N ASN A 394 12.16 -4.71 -32.13
CA ASN A 394 12.80 -4.72 -33.44
C ASN A 394 12.22 -3.66 -34.39
N LEU A 395 10.92 -3.40 -34.33
CA LEU A 395 10.28 -2.31 -35.08
C LEU A 395 10.70 -0.92 -34.58
N VAL A 396 10.81 -0.71 -33.27
CA VAL A 396 11.28 0.55 -32.68
C VAL A 396 12.73 0.81 -33.06
N VAL A 397 13.60 -0.20 -32.98
CA VAL A 397 15.00 -0.09 -33.38
C VAL A 397 15.12 0.24 -34.87
N SER A 398 14.36 -0.44 -35.73
CA SER A 398 14.40 -0.15 -37.17
C SER A 398 13.84 1.25 -37.51
N SER A 399 12.78 1.68 -36.83
CA SER A 399 12.21 3.04 -36.98
C SER A 399 13.17 4.12 -36.50
N LYS A 400 13.87 3.88 -35.38
CA LYS A 400 14.90 4.79 -34.86
C LYS A 400 16.05 4.94 -35.85
N LEU A 401 16.56 3.84 -36.39
CA LEU A 401 17.60 3.87 -37.42
C LEU A 401 17.15 4.57 -38.71
N ALA A 402 15.88 4.45 -39.08
CA ALA A 402 15.33 5.17 -40.22
C ALA A 402 15.26 6.68 -39.98
N LEU A 403 14.79 7.11 -38.80
CA LEU A 403 14.78 8.52 -38.40
C LEU A 403 16.18 9.12 -38.29
N GLU A 404 17.15 8.37 -37.75
CA GLU A 404 18.55 8.82 -37.69
C GLU A 404 19.13 9.08 -39.08
N ARG A 405 18.81 8.25 -40.08
CA ARG A 405 19.20 8.50 -41.48
C ARG A 405 18.47 9.68 -42.11
N GLU A 406 17.21 9.90 -41.77
CA GLU A 406 16.44 11.03 -42.26
C GLU A 406 16.98 12.36 -41.69
N ILE A 407 17.37 12.36 -40.41
CA ILE A 407 18.06 13.48 -39.77
C ILE A 407 19.39 13.75 -40.48
N GLU A 408 20.22 12.73 -40.69
CA GLU A 408 21.52 12.87 -41.39
C GLU A 408 21.36 13.45 -42.81
N ASN A 409 20.38 12.95 -43.57
CA ASN A 409 20.08 13.49 -44.90
C ASN A 409 19.61 14.95 -44.84
N THR A 410 18.79 15.30 -43.86
CA THR A 410 18.28 16.68 -43.68
C THR A 410 19.41 17.62 -43.29
N GLU A 411 20.32 17.18 -42.42
CA GLU A 411 21.53 17.93 -42.05
C GLU A 411 22.41 18.16 -43.29
N GLU A 412 22.62 17.15 -44.15
CA GLU A 412 23.37 17.30 -45.40
C GLU A 412 22.68 18.27 -46.39
N GLU A 413 21.35 18.25 -46.48
CA GLU A 413 20.58 19.20 -47.29
C GLU A 413 20.67 20.63 -46.74
N CYS A 414 20.62 20.80 -45.42
CA CYS A 414 20.83 22.08 -44.74
C CYS A 414 22.23 22.63 -45.01
N ASP A 415 23.27 21.81 -44.87
CA ASP A 415 24.66 22.20 -45.17
C ASP A 415 24.81 22.68 -46.61
N LYS A 416 24.24 21.94 -47.58
CA LYS A 416 24.22 22.34 -49.00
C LYS A 416 23.48 23.66 -49.24
N ALA A 417 22.36 23.87 -48.55
CA ALA A 417 21.59 25.11 -48.65
C ALA A 417 22.34 26.30 -48.04
N GLU A 418 23.06 26.11 -46.94
CA GLU A 418 23.93 27.12 -46.33
C GLU A 418 25.10 27.49 -47.25
N GLU A 419 25.76 26.50 -47.86
CA GLU A 419 26.79 26.72 -48.87
C GLU A 419 26.25 27.51 -50.08
N ALA A 420 25.08 27.12 -50.60
CA ALA A 420 24.43 27.82 -51.71
C ALA A 420 24.06 29.26 -51.35
N LEU A 421 23.55 29.50 -50.13
CA LEU A 421 23.22 30.84 -49.64
C LEU A 421 24.48 31.70 -49.49
N LYS A 422 25.59 31.13 -49.01
CA LYS A 422 26.88 31.82 -48.91
C LYS A 422 27.37 32.25 -50.30
N TYR A 423 27.35 31.33 -51.27
CA TYR A 423 27.73 31.63 -52.65
C TYR A 423 26.84 32.73 -53.28
N ALA A 424 25.53 32.67 -53.07
CA ALA A 424 24.60 33.69 -53.57
C ALA A 424 24.87 35.09 -52.98
N LYS A 425 25.28 35.16 -51.70
CA LYS A 425 25.70 36.42 -51.07
C LYS A 425 26.98 36.97 -51.68
N GLU A 426 28.00 36.13 -51.90
CA GLU A 426 29.26 36.53 -52.54
C GLU A 426 29.01 37.12 -53.94
N VAL A 427 28.19 36.46 -54.77
CA VAL A 427 27.81 36.96 -56.10
C VAL A 427 27.02 38.29 -56.02
N SER A 428 26.12 38.42 -55.04
CA SER A 428 25.36 39.66 -54.82
C SER A 428 26.27 40.82 -54.42
N ASP A 429 27.24 40.59 -53.54
CA ASP A 429 28.20 41.60 -53.10
C ASP A 429 29.10 42.05 -54.26
N GLU A 430 29.58 41.11 -55.11
CA GLU A 430 30.32 41.44 -56.33
C GLU A 430 29.50 42.29 -57.32
N TYR A 431 28.21 41.95 -57.49
CA TYR A 431 27.31 42.71 -58.36
C TYR A 431 27.11 44.15 -57.87
N GLU A 432 26.87 44.36 -56.57
CA GLU A 432 26.73 45.71 -56.02
C GLU A 432 28.04 46.51 -56.10
N LEU A 433 29.19 45.84 -55.95
CA LEU A 433 30.51 46.48 -56.12
C LEU A 433 30.75 46.91 -57.57
N LEU A 434 30.38 46.07 -58.55
CA LEU A 434 30.43 46.42 -59.98
C LEU A 434 29.49 47.57 -60.31
N LYS A 435 28.26 47.54 -59.79
CA LYS A 435 27.27 48.61 -59.99
C LYS A 435 27.80 49.96 -59.48
N GLY A 436 28.49 49.99 -58.36
CA GLY A 436 29.14 51.19 -57.83
C GLY A 436 30.32 51.72 -58.67
N LEU A 437 30.86 50.95 -59.62
CA LEU A 437 31.91 51.43 -60.55
C LEU A 437 31.35 52.10 -61.82
N PHE A 438 30.08 51.86 -62.14
CA PHE A 438 29.42 52.37 -63.36
C PHE A 438 28.47 53.56 -63.11
N PHE A 439 28.34 53.99 -61.86
CA PHE A 439 27.63 55.21 -61.45
C PHE A 439 28.59 56.10 -60.66
#